data_AF-A0A1H3PWR9-F1
#
_entry.id   AF-A0A1H3PWR9-F1
#
_cell.length_a   1.000
_cell.length_b   1.000
_cell.length_c   1.000
_cell.angle_alpha   90.00
_cell.angle_beta   90.00
_cell.angle_gamma   90.00
#
_symmetry.space_group_name_H-M   'P 1'
#
loop_
_entity.id
_entity.type
_entity.pdbx_description
1 polymer ?
#
loop_
_entity_poly.entity_id
_entity_poly.type
_entity_poly.pdbx_seq_one_letter_code
_entity_poly.pdbx_strand_id
1 'polypeptide(L)'
;MIFRGDTSGAGLYLLVIETPDGNLSKGMRQLNGVFTQTSNRRHRRSGHLFQGRYKAILVNSDSYLMELTRYVVLNPVRAGIVDNPGA
;
A
#
# COMPACT_ATOMS: atom_id res chain seq x y z
N MET A 1 -6.38 4.68 -6.97
CA MET A 1 -5.62 5.52 -5.98
C MET A 1 -4.35 4.81 -5.55
N ILE A 2 -3.21 5.50 -5.41
CA ILE A 2 -1.93 4.92 -4.91
C ILE A 2 -1.78 5.13 -3.41
N PHE A 3 -1.39 4.08 -2.69
CA PHE A 3 -1.09 4.11 -1.25
C PHE A 3 0.41 4.09 -0.98
N ARG A 4 0.88 4.98 -0.11
CA ARG A 4 2.22 4.88 0.49
C ARG A 4 2.06 4.74 2.00
N GLY A 5 2.28 3.54 2.51
CA GLY A 5 2.46 3.31 3.95
C GLY A 5 3.89 3.63 4.36
N ASP A 6 4.06 4.46 5.38
CA ASP A 6 5.37 4.69 5.99
C ASP A 6 5.60 3.63 7.08
N THR A 7 6.59 2.79 6.85
CA THR A 7 7.04 1.78 7.82
C THR A 7 8.50 2.07 8.11
N SER A 8 8.83 2.26 9.38
CA SER A 8 10.19 2.46 9.88
C SER A 8 11.09 1.21 9.78
N GLY A 9 10.82 0.29 8.85
CA GLY A 9 11.61 -0.93 8.69
C GLY A 9 11.12 -1.94 7.64
N ALA A 10 10.85 -1.51 6.39
CA ALA A 10 10.74 -2.37 5.19
C ALA A 10 9.36 -2.94 4.77
N GLY A 11 8.30 -2.13 4.77
CA GLY A 11 7.00 -2.52 4.20
C GLY A 11 6.31 -1.41 3.41
N LEU A 12 6.81 -1.09 2.21
CA LEU A 12 6.06 -0.28 1.24
C LEU A 12 5.06 -1.19 0.53
N TYR A 13 3.77 -0.93 0.67
CA TYR A 13 2.75 -1.52 -0.20
C TYR A 13 2.19 -0.45 -1.12
N LEU A 14 2.10 -0.76 -2.40
CA LEU A 14 1.45 0.04 -3.41
C LEU A 14 0.20 -0.71 -3.86
N LEU A 15 -0.94 -0.04 -3.80
CA LEU A 15 -2.23 -0.57 -4.22
C LEU A 15 -2.82 0.38 -5.25
N VAL A 16 -3.54 -0.19 -6.23
CA VAL A 16 -4.45 0.56 -7.10
C VAL A 16 -5.83 0.00 -6.85
N ILE A 17 -6.69 0.80 -6.25
CA ILE A 17 -8.09 0.43 -5.99
C ILE A 17 -9.03 1.52 -6.49
N GLU A 18 -10.21 1.07 -6.90
CA GLU A 18 -11.41 1.85 -7.15
C GLU A 18 -12.36 1.65 -5.97
N THR A 19 -12.99 2.73 -5.51
CA THR A 19 -13.95 2.69 -4.41
C THR A 19 -15.26 3.28 -4.91
N PRO A 20 -16.39 2.55 -4.87
CA PRO A 20 -17.68 3.07 -5.32
C PRO A 20 -18.16 4.26 -4.48
N ASP A 21 -17.72 4.33 -3.20
CA ASP A 21 -18.00 5.44 -2.30
C ASP A 21 -16.69 6.09 -1.79
N GLY A 22 -16.78 7.32 -1.27
CA GLY A 22 -15.70 8.04 -0.60
C GLY A 22 -15.35 7.49 0.80
N ASN A 23 -15.31 6.17 0.98
CA ASN A 23 -15.19 5.49 2.28
C ASN A 23 -13.77 4.93 2.56
N LEU A 24 -12.79 5.28 1.73
CA LEU A 24 -11.44 4.74 1.77
C LEU A 24 -10.77 4.79 3.15
N SER A 25 -10.91 5.89 3.88
CA SER A 25 -10.32 6.05 5.21
C SER A 25 -10.76 4.95 6.19
N LYS A 26 -12.02 4.51 6.10
CA LYS A 26 -12.55 3.42 6.93
C LYS A 26 -11.95 2.09 6.53
N GLY A 27 -11.87 1.81 5.23
CA GLY A 27 -11.24 0.60 4.69
C GLY A 27 -9.77 0.49 5.09
N MET A 28 -9.00 1.57 4.95
CA MET A 28 -7.59 1.60 5.33
C MET A 28 -7.38 1.44 6.84
N ARG A 29 -8.27 2.00 7.67
CA ARG A 29 -8.24 1.77 9.12
C ARG A 29 -8.39 0.29 9.46
N GLN A 30 -9.36 -0.39 8.82
CA GLN A 30 -9.58 -1.81 9.03
C GLN A 30 -8.41 -2.65 8.52
N LEU A 31 -7.97 -2.42 7.28
CA LEU A 31 -6.85 -3.14 6.66
C LEU A 31 -5.58 -3.06 7.51
N ASN A 32 -5.17 -1.84 7.87
CA ASN A 32 -3.97 -1.62 8.67
C ASN A 32 -4.11 -2.24 10.07
N GLY A 33 -5.30 -2.14 10.68
CA GLY A 33 -5.59 -2.70 12.00
C GLY A 33 -5.51 -4.22 12.03
N VAL A 34 -6.17 -4.90 11.08
CA VAL A 34 -6.17 -6.37 10.97
C VAL A 34 -4.78 -6.90 10.65
N PHE A 35 -4.07 -6.25 9.72
CA PHE A 35 -2.70 -6.63 9.38
C PHE A 35 -1.75 -6.47 10.58
N THR A 36 -1.83 -5.35 11.28
CA THR A 36 -1.01 -5.10 12.47
C THR A 36 -1.25 -6.16 13.54
N GLN A 37 -2.52 -6.46 13.85
CA GLN A 37 -2.87 -7.48 14.85
C GLN A 37 -2.36 -8.87 14.44
N THR A 38 -2.58 -9.26 13.19
CA THR A 38 -2.14 -10.56 12.67
C THR A 38 -0.63 -10.70 12.69
N SER A 39 0.10 -9.67 12.23
CA SER A 39 1.55 -9.65 12.22
C SER A 39 2.13 -9.66 13.64
N ASN A 40 1.59 -8.84 14.55
CA ASN A 40 2.00 -8.79 15.94
C ASN A 40 1.80 -10.14 16.64
N ARG A 41 0.63 -10.78 16.45
CA ARG A 41 0.36 -12.12 16.98
C ARG A 41 1.35 -13.15 16.44
N ARG A 42 1.63 -13.13 15.13
CA ARG A 42 2.57 -14.07 14.49
C ARG A 42 4.00 -13.90 14.99
N HIS A 43 4.46 -12.67 15.18
CA HIS A 43 5.85 -12.37 15.54
C HIS A 43 6.06 -12.12 17.06
N ARG A 44 5.02 -12.33 17.88
CA ARG A 44 5.02 -12.04 19.33
C ARG A 44 5.47 -10.61 19.65
N ARG A 45 5.04 -9.66 18.81
CA ARG A 45 5.30 -8.22 18.98
C ARG A 45 4.05 -7.50 19.48
N SER A 46 4.21 -6.28 19.97
CA SER A 46 3.12 -5.39 20.35
C SER A 46 3.40 -3.96 19.86
N GLY A 47 2.37 -3.13 19.82
CA GLY A 47 2.47 -1.74 19.36
C GLY A 47 2.13 -1.56 17.87
N HIS A 48 2.41 -0.35 17.37
CA HIS A 48 2.03 0.08 16.04
C HIS A 48 3.02 -0.43 14.99
N LEU A 49 2.53 -1.12 13.96
CA LEU A 49 3.35 -1.56 12.83
C LEU A 49 3.46 -0.47 11.75
N PHE A 50 2.36 0.22 11.48
CA PHE A 50 2.33 1.37 10.58
C PHE A 50 2.47 2.67 11.37
N GLN A 51 3.29 3.59 10.88
CA GLN A 51 3.41 4.93 11.46
C GLN A 51 2.76 5.95 10.52
N GLY A 52 2.01 6.89 11.09
CA GLY A 52 1.35 7.95 10.35
C GLY A 52 0.12 7.50 9.54
N ARG A 53 -0.35 8.40 8.66
CA ARG A 53 -1.50 8.17 7.78
C ARG A 53 -1.03 7.59 6.45
N TYR A 54 -1.88 6.79 5.82
CA TYR A 54 -1.68 6.43 4.42
C TYR A 54 -1.73 7.69 3.54
N LYS A 55 -0.96 7.70 2.47
CA LYS A 55 -1.10 8.71 1.40
C LYS A 55 -2.03 8.17 0.33
N ALA A 56 -2.89 9.01 -0.25
CA ALA A 56 -3.74 8.62 -1.38
C ALA A 56 -3.75 9.73 -2.44
N ILE A 57 -3.73 9.32 -3.70
CA ILE A 57 -3.83 10.20 -4.87
C ILE A 57 -5.07 9.78 -5.66
N LEU A 58 -5.97 10.72 -5.91
CA LEU A 58 -7.15 10.52 -6.75
C LEU A 58 -6.71 10.48 -8.23
N VAL A 59 -7.28 9.55 -8.99
CA VAL A 59 -6.93 9.29 -10.39
C VAL A 59 -8.22 9.46 -11.18
N ASN A 60 -8.33 10.52 -11.98
CA ASN A 60 -9.54 10.86 -12.72
C ASN A 60 -9.44 10.61 -14.24
N SER A 61 -8.30 10.12 -14.74
CA SER A 61 -8.07 9.87 -16.17
C SER A 61 -7.59 8.45 -16.41
N ASP A 62 -8.18 7.78 -17.39
CA ASP A 62 -7.84 6.41 -17.81
C ASP A 62 -6.38 6.30 -18.28
N SER A 63 -5.87 7.33 -18.97
CA SER A 63 -4.46 7.39 -19.38
C SER A 63 -3.51 7.41 -18.19
N TYR A 64 -3.89 8.12 -17.12
CA TYR A 64 -3.12 8.19 -15.89
C TYR A 64 -3.20 6.87 -15.12
N LEU A 65 -4.35 6.20 -15.13
CA LEU A 65 -4.51 4.89 -14.49
C LEU A 65 -3.56 3.83 -15.08
N MET A 66 -3.40 3.80 -16.41
CA MET A 66 -2.47 2.87 -17.07
C MET A 66 -1.01 3.13 -16.69
N GLU A 67 -0.60 4.40 -16.69
CA GLU A 67 0.76 4.77 -16.30
C GLU A 67 1.04 4.43 -14.82
N LEU A 68 0.08 4.70 -13.94
CA LEU A 68 0.17 4.37 -12.52
C LEU A 68 0.21 2.87 -12.28
N THR A 69 -0.57 2.08 -13.01
CA THR A 69 -0.57 0.62 -12.90
C THR A 69 0.80 0.08 -13.27
N ARG A 70 1.39 0.58 -14.37
CA ARG A 70 2.77 0.25 -14.76
C ARG A 70 3.77 0.64 -13.69
N TYR A 71 3.62 1.83 -13.08
CA TYR A 71 4.48 2.26 -11.99
C TYR A 71 4.45 1.29 -10.80
N VAL A 72 3.26 0.85 -10.38
CA VAL A 72 3.10 -0.05 -9.22
C VAL A 72 3.77 -1.38 -9.47
N VAL A 73 3.57 -1.99 -10.64
CA VAL A 73 4.20 -3.27 -11.02
C VAL A 73 5.72 -3.14 -11.10
N LEU A 74 6.25 -2.01 -11.57
CA LEU A 74 7.68 -1.78 -11.70
C LEU A 74 8.36 -1.28 -10.42
N ASN A 75 7.60 -0.95 -9.37
CA ASN A 75 8.18 -0.37 -8.18
C ASN A 75 9.16 -1.30 -7.45
N PRO A 76 8.90 -2.62 -7.28
CA PRO A 76 9.87 -3.52 -6.66
C PRO A 76 11.22 -3.51 -7.37
N VAL A 77 11.22 -3.45 -8.70
CA VAL A 77 12.45 -3.36 -9.51
C VAL A 77 13.15 -2.03 -9.29
N ARG A 78 12.40 -0.92 -9.35
CA ARG A 78 12.94 0.43 -9.13
C ARG A 78 13.47 0.63 -7.70
N ALA A 79 12.90 -0.10 -6.73
CA ALA A 79 13.33 -0.11 -5.35
C ALA A 79 14.52 -1.06 -5.09
N GLY A 80 14.99 -1.79 -6.11
CA GLY A 80 16.08 -2.76 -5.98
C GLY A 80 15.72 -4.00 -5.15
N ILE A 81 14.42 -4.32 -5.03
CA ILE A 81 13.93 -5.46 -4.26
C ILE A 81 13.99 -6.75 -5.11
N VAL A 82 13.74 -6.64 -6.42
CA VAL A 82 13.76 -7.75 -7.38
C VAL A 82 14.34 -7.31 -8.72
N ASP A 83 14.87 -8.24 -9.51
CA ASP A 83 15.45 -7.94 -10.84
C ASP A 83 14.39 -7.87 -11.97
N ASN A 84 13.26 -8.56 -11.80
CA ASN A 84 12.18 -8.64 -12.79
C ASN A 84 10.81 -8.57 -12.09
N PRO A 85 9.84 -7.79 -12.59
CA PRO A 85 8.52 -7.65 -11.95
C PRO A 85 7.59 -8.86 -12.12
N GLY A 86 7.94 -9.85 -12.94
CA GLY A 86 7.09 -11.00 -13.28
C GLY A 86 7.76 -12.38 -13.11
N ALA A 87 8.87 -12.45 -12.37
CA ALA A 87 9.56 -13.71 -12.05
C ALA A 87 8.94 -14.42 -10.84
#